data_AF-A0A965L2M2-F1
#
_entry.id   AF-A0A965L2M2-F1
#
_cell.length_a   1.000
_cell.length_b   1.000
_cell.length_c   1.000
_cell.angle_alpha   90.00
_cell.angle_beta   90.00
_cell.angle_gamma   90.00
#
_symmetry.space_group_name_H-M   'P 1'
#
loop_
_entity.id
_entity.type
_entity.pdbx_description
1 polymer ?
#
loop_
_entity_poly.entity_id
_entity_poly.type
_entity_poly.pdbx_seq_one_letter_code
_entity_poly.pdbx_strand_id
1 'polypeptide(L)'
;MCIGISFLSFGQKKGINYQAVILDPNPLDIPGNQIIGQPLQKGKVAIKFTISSVKGLDYVEIQQTETDEFGLINLTIGLAPTNGTLSSNSSSETGAKYSTFDAIVWDEYIKNLAVSVSFNNGKTFTEVSNQKLSYTAYALYAESVDYKNVRDAPTKLSQFSNDPGYLISKDLEPIKADIQSHTSQIKITNQTIDENKKSNDAAFLIVNQSITSLDTKLIENSTAIKDNTISISTIVTKLSDQQNQISATNNNLNSQIGGLQGQIRETNDNVNNLSGAAEVISNKSTAIDLGGSNPSDQLYPSQKATKTYVDQNISRLVAGNIPDASTLAPGKIQLAGDLSGTAANPTVPALTNKENTSNKSTNVQDDAGSDSKYPSVKAVKTYVDQATMGTALQATVDGKADKNSPTFTGTPVLPTGTTGVTQSAADNSTKLATTAFVQLATAGIALQANVDAKADKNSPTFTGTPILPTGTIAVTQSTGDNSTNIATTAFVQQ
;
A
#
# COMPACT_ATOMS: atom_id res chain seq x y z
N MET A 1 -89.68 -46.33 -44.45
CA MET A 1 -88.44 -45.85 -45.10
C MET A 1 -87.46 -47.02 -45.14
N CYS A 2 -87.31 -47.64 -46.31
CA CYS A 2 -86.18 -48.52 -46.64
C CYS A 2 -85.90 -48.24 -48.12
N ILE A 3 -85.04 -47.25 -48.35
CA ILE A 3 -84.54 -46.89 -49.67
C ILE A 3 -83.45 -47.92 -49.97
N GLY A 4 -83.81 -48.95 -50.73
CA GLY A 4 -82.87 -49.92 -51.26
C GLY A 4 -82.04 -49.26 -52.36
N ILE A 5 -80.80 -48.89 -52.02
CA ILE A 5 -79.81 -48.40 -52.98
C ILE A 5 -79.27 -49.62 -53.73
N SER A 6 -79.71 -49.80 -54.97
CA SER A 6 -79.16 -50.80 -55.88
C SER A 6 -77.83 -50.28 -56.43
N PHE A 7 -76.72 -50.95 -56.10
CA PHE A 7 -75.43 -50.75 -56.76
C PHE A 7 -75.56 -51.20 -58.21
N LEU A 8 -75.34 -50.28 -59.16
CA LEU A 8 -75.22 -50.64 -60.58
C LEU A 8 -73.84 -51.28 -60.81
N SER A 9 -73.87 -52.56 -61.15
CA SER A 9 -72.73 -53.31 -61.69
C SER A 9 -72.34 -52.74 -63.06
N PHE A 10 -71.09 -52.31 -63.22
CA PHE A 10 -70.56 -51.93 -64.52
C PHE A 10 -70.12 -53.18 -65.29
N GLY A 11 -71.03 -53.74 -66.10
CA GLY A 11 -70.69 -54.76 -67.08
C GLY A 11 -69.80 -54.20 -68.21
N GLN A 12 -69.00 -55.07 -68.83
CA GLN A 12 -68.18 -54.75 -70.00
C GLN A 12 -69.08 -54.23 -71.13
N LYS A 13 -68.93 -52.96 -71.53
CA LYS A 13 -69.81 -52.34 -72.52
C LYS A 13 -69.48 -52.88 -73.93
N LYS A 14 -70.50 -53.38 -74.64
CA LYS A 14 -70.38 -54.00 -75.97
C LYS A 14 -70.20 -52.90 -77.04
N GLY A 15 -69.30 -53.11 -77.99
CA GLY A 15 -69.02 -52.15 -79.06
C GLY A 15 -67.97 -52.64 -80.05
N ILE A 16 -67.84 -51.96 -81.19
CA ILE A 16 -66.85 -52.28 -82.24
C ILE A 16 -65.75 -51.22 -82.21
N ASN A 17 -64.50 -51.63 -82.01
CA ASN A 17 -63.36 -50.70 -82.06
C ASN A 17 -63.11 -50.21 -83.49
N TYR A 18 -62.90 -48.91 -83.62
CA TYR A 18 -62.65 -48.24 -84.89
C TYR A 18 -61.47 -47.27 -84.74
N GLN A 19 -60.49 -47.40 -85.64
CA GLN A 19 -59.36 -46.50 -85.74
C GLN A 19 -59.22 -46.01 -87.17
N ALA A 20 -58.92 -44.72 -87.32
CA ALA A 20 -58.68 -44.12 -88.62
C ALA A 20 -57.74 -42.93 -88.51
N VAL A 21 -56.95 -42.70 -89.55
CA VAL A 21 -56.18 -41.47 -89.72
C VAL A 21 -56.98 -40.53 -90.61
N ILE A 22 -57.28 -39.36 -90.09
CA ILE A 22 -58.03 -38.31 -90.78
C ILE A 22 -57.03 -37.39 -91.47
N LEU A 23 -57.23 -37.17 -92.77
CA LEU A 23 -56.44 -36.26 -93.57
C LEU A 23 -57.14 -34.90 -93.67
N ASP A 24 -56.36 -33.83 -93.69
CA ASP A 24 -56.85 -32.46 -93.85
C ASP A 24 -57.43 -32.29 -95.26
N PRO A 25 -58.72 -31.90 -95.40
CA PRO A 25 -59.34 -31.70 -96.70
C PRO A 25 -58.84 -30.43 -97.41
N ASN A 26 -58.18 -29.50 -96.70
CA ASN A 26 -57.64 -28.27 -97.29
C ASN A 26 -56.17 -28.46 -97.68
N PRO A 27 -55.77 -28.17 -98.93
CA PRO A 27 -54.36 -28.18 -99.33
C PRO A 27 -53.53 -27.17 -98.52
N LEU A 28 -52.32 -27.55 -98.12
CA LEU A 28 -51.36 -26.63 -97.51
C LEU A 28 -50.46 -26.03 -98.60
N ASP A 29 -50.47 -24.70 -98.70
CA ASP A 29 -49.63 -23.97 -99.66
C ASP A 29 -48.19 -23.84 -99.14
N ILE A 30 -47.26 -24.52 -99.79
CA ILE A 30 -45.82 -24.26 -99.66
C ILE A 30 -45.27 -23.70 -100.98
N PRO A 31 -44.21 -22.88 -100.96
CA PRO A 31 -43.66 -22.30 -102.19
C PRO A 31 -43.22 -23.39 -103.17
N GLY A 32 -43.87 -23.45 -104.34
CA GLY A 32 -43.51 -24.33 -105.46
C GLY A 32 -44.48 -25.49 -105.74
N ASN A 33 -45.23 -25.99 -104.76
CA ASN A 33 -46.24 -27.06 -104.96
C ASN A 33 -47.19 -27.15 -103.75
N GLN A 34 -48.48 -27.44 -103.96
CA GLN A 34 -49.42 -27.71 -102.84
C GLN A 34 -49.23 -29.11 -102.28
N ILE A 35 -49.27 -29.27 -100.96
CA ILE A 35 -49.34 -30.58 -100.29
C ILE A 35 -50.80 -30.89 -99.96
N ILE A 36 -51.30 -32.01 -100.45
CA ILE A 36 -52.66 -32.53 -100.19
C ILE A 36 -52.52 -33.86 -99.44
N GLY A 37 -53.41 -34.13 -98.48
CA GLY A 37 -53.44 -35.42 -97.78
C GLY A 37 -52.51 -35.50 -96.57
N GLN A 38 -52.12 -34.36 -95.99
CA GLN A 38 -51.47 -34.33 -94.68
C GLN A 38 -52.47 -34.76 -93.58
N PRO A 39 -52.02 -35.38 -92.48
CA PRO A 39 -52.91 -35.67 -91.36
C PRO A 39 -53.49 -34.39 -90.76
N LEU A 40 -54.79 -34.40 -90.45
CA LEU A 40 -55.45 -33.30 -89.76
C LEU A 40 -55.04 -33.33 -88.28
N GLN A 41 -54.12 -32.46 -87.86
CA GLN A 41 -53.60 -32.46 -86.48
C GLN A 41 -54.52 -31.67 -85.53
N LYS A 42 -54.90 -32.24 -84.39
CA LYS A 42 -55.76 -31.59 -83.36
C LYS A 42 -57.02 -30.92 -83.94
N GLY A 43 -57.61 -31.57 -84.95
CA GLY A 43 -58.78 -31.08 -85.65
C GLY A 43 -60.05 -31.74 -85.12
N LYS A 44 -61.08 -30.92 -84.87
CA LYS A 44 -62.41 -31.41 -84.47
C LYS A 44 -63.14 -31.98 -85.68
N VAL A 45 -63.58 -33.22 -85.55
CA VAL A 45 -64.31 -33.94 -86.60
C VAL A 45 -65.51 -34.69 -86.00
N ALA A 46 -66.54 -34.87 -86.80
CA ALA A 46 -67.64 -35.77 -86.47
C ALA A 46 -67.62 -36.98 -87.38
N ILE A 47 -67.67 -38.17 -86.80
CA ILE A 47 -67.72 -39.45 -87.52
C ILE A 47 -69.12 -40.03 -87.38
N LYS A 48 -69.75 -40.32 -88.51
CA LYS A 48 -71.03 -41.02 -88.57
C LYS A 48 -70.80 -42.47 -88.95
N PHE A 49 -71.21 -43.37 -88.07
CA PHE A 49 -71.27 -44.80 -88.30
C PHE A 49 -72.70 -45.18 -88.66
N THR A 50 -72.87 -45.88 -89.76
CA THR A 50 -74.16 -46.38 -90.22
C THR A 50 -74.06 -47.87 -90.44
N ILE A 51 -74.87 -48.64 -89.71
CA ILE A 51 -75.03 -50.07 -89.88
C ILE A 51 -76.34 -50.30 -90.62
N SER A 52 -76.26 -50.96 -91.76
CA SER A 52 -77.42 -51.28 -92.60
C SER A 52 -77.32 -52.69 -93.13
N SER A 53 -78.44 -53.22 -93.61
CA SER A 53 -78.50 -54.50 -94.30
C SER A 53 -79.31 -54.37 -95.58
N VAL A 54 -79.42 -55.46 -96.35
CA VAL A 54 -80.34 -55.52 -97.49
C VAL A 54 -81.82 -55.27 -97.12
N LYS A 55 -82.16 -55.30 -95.82
CA LYS A 55 -83.51 -55.01 -95.31
C LYS A 55 -83.73 -53.55 -94.91
N GLY A 56 -82.69 -52.72 -94.90
CA GLY A 56 -82.77 -51.29 -94.58
C GLY A 56 -81.75 -50.82 -93.55
N LEU A 57 -82.02 -49.65 -92.98
CA LEU A 57 -81.17 -48.98 -91.99
C LEU A 57 -81.36 -49.61 -90.60
N ASP A 58 -80.32 -50.23 -90.06
CA ASP A 58 -80.41 -50.92 -88.78
C ASP A 58 -80.02 -49.99 -87.62
N TYR A 59 -78.92 -49.24 -87.73
CA TYR A 59 -78.43 -48.36 -86.68
C TYR A 59 -77.59 -47.21 -87.24
N VAL A 60 -77.67 -46.02 -86.63
CA VAL A 60 -76.83 -44.86 -86.96
C VAL A 60 -76.31 -44.25 -85.68
N GLU A 61 -75.05 -43.83 -85.67
CA GLU A 61 -74.41 -43.17 -84.54
C GLU A 61 -73.47 -42.06 -85.04
N ILE A 62 -73.52 -40.90 -84.42
CA ILE A 62 -72.61 -39.79 -84.70
C ILE A 62 -71.76 -39.55 -83.45
N GLN A 63 -70.44 -39.67 -83.58
CA GLN A 63 -69.49 -39.34 -82.53
C GLN A 63 -68.67 -38.12 -82.91
N GLN A 64 -68.65 -37.11 -82.04
CA GLN A 64 -67.73 -35.98 -82.16
C GLN A 64 -66.43 -36.32 -81.45
N THR A 65 -65.31 -36.07 -82.12
CA THR A 65 -63.98 -36.32 -81.57
C THR A 65 -62.99 -35.28 -82.09
N GLU A 66 -61.78 -35.32 -81.55
CA GLU A 66 -60.64 -34.53 -82.00
C GLU A 66 -59.51 -35.49 -82.37
N THR A 67 -58.88 -35.26 -83.51
CA THR A 67 -57.72 -36.05 -83.94
C THR A 67 -56.50 -35.77 -83.05
N ASP A 68 -55.58 -36.73 -82.94
CA ASP A 68 -54.30 -36.48 -82.28
C ASP A 68 -53.30 -35.70 -83.17
N GLU A 69 -52.05 -35.56 -82.72
CA GLU A 69 -50.97 -34.88 -83.46
C GLU A 69 -50.61 -35.56 -84.79
N PHE A 70 -51.07 -36.78 -85.02
CA PHE A 70 -50.84 -37.57 -86.23
C PHE A 70 -52.12 -37.82 -87.04
N GLY A 71 -53.21 -37.13 -86.71
CA GLY A 71 -54.49 -37.29 -87.39
C GLY A 71 -55.27 -38.53 -86.98
N LEU A 72 -54.81 -39.30 -85.98
CA LEU A 72 -55.46 -40.54 -85.57
C LEU A 72 -56.69 -40.26 -84.70
N ILE A 73 -57.73 -41.04 -84.92
CA ILE A 73 -58.87 -41.18 -84.02
C ILE A 73 -58.98 -42.63 -83.56
N ASN A 74 -59.40 -42.82 -82.31
CA ASN A 74 -59.70 -44.13 -81.74
C ASN A 74 -61.07 -44.07 -81.05
N LEU A 75 -62.05 -44.73 -81.64
CA LEU A 75 -63.46 -44.69 -81.24
C LEU A 75 -63.98 -46.11 -81.04
N THR A 76 -65.04 -46.25 -80.26
CA THR A 76 -65.78 -47.52 -80.15
C THR A 76 -67.22 -47.27 -80.55
N ILE A 77 -67.66 -47.91 -81.65
CA ILE A 77 -69.03 -47.86 -82.16
C ILE A 77 -69.94 -48.57 -81.16
N GLY A 78 -71.09 -47.97 -80.86
CA GLY A 78 -72.03 -48.39 -79.83
C GLY A 78 -71.79 -47.75 -78.47
N LEU A 79 -70.77 -46.88 -78.35
CA LEU A 79 -70.37 -46.20 -77.10
C LEU A 79 -70.23 -44.68 -77.26
N ALA A 80 -71.19 -44.02 -77.92
CA ALA A 80 -71.17 -42.57 -78.13
C ALA A 80 -70.90 -41.81 -76.81
N PRO A 81 -69.93 -40.86 -76.79
CA PRO A 81 -69.76 -39.95 -75.68
C PRO A 81 -71.02 -39.11 -75.52
N THR A 82 -71.69 -39.23 -74.36
CA THR A 82 -72.93 -38.50 -74.12
C THR A 82 -72.62 -37.09 -73.63
N ASN A 83 -73.09 -36.09 -74.38
CA ASN A 83 -73.31 -34.74 -73.84
C ASN A 83 -74.51 -34.79 -72.87
N GLY A 84 -74.30 -35.40 -71.70
CA GLY A 84 -75.08 -35.18 -70.48
C GLY A 84 -76.48 -35.77 -70.33
N THR A 85 -77.17 -36.26 -71.37
CA THR A 85 -78.62 -36.57 -71.20
C THR A 85 -79.23 -37.70 -72.06
N LEU A 86 -78.48 -38.70 -72.53
CA LEU A 86 -79.01 -39.93 -73.16
C LEU A 86 -78.12 -41.16 -72.83
N SER A 87 -78.63 -42.39 -72.95
CA SER A 87 -77.88 -43.66 -72.76
C SER A 87 -76.71 -43.74 -73.75
N SER A 88 -75.56 -44.26 -73.31
CA SER A 88 -74.29 -44.26 -74.07
C SER A 88 -74.25 -45.15 -75.33
N ASN A 89 -75.40 -45.60 -75.86
CA ASN A 89 -75.50 -46.53 -76.99
C ASN A 89 -76.69 -46.24 -77.93
N SER A 90 -77.38 -45.10 -77.80
CA SER A 90 -78.57 -44.79 -78.58
C SER A 90 -78.28 -44.47 -80.05
N SER A 91 -79.24 -44.73 -80.95
CA SER A 91 -79.13 -44.32 -82.35
C SER A 91 -79.30 -42.81 -82.49
N SER A 92 -78.55 -42.20 -83.41
CA SER A 92 -78.56 -40.77 -83.71
C SER A 92 -79.61 -40.35 -84.76
N GLU A 93 -80.38 -41.30 -85.31
CA GLU A 93 -81.46 -41.02 -86.28
C GLU A 93 -82.75 -41.78 -85.93
N THR A 94 -83.90 -41.09 -86.02
CA THR A 94 -85.25 -41.61 -85.71
C THR A 94 -85.75 -42.67 -86.72
N GLY A 95 -85.07 -42.81 -87.87
CA GLY A 95 -85.41 -43.78 -88.92
C GLY A 95 -84.67 -45.12 -88.85
N ALA A 96 -83.76 -45.30 -87.89
CA ALA A 96 -83.06 -46.56 -87.69
C ALA A 96 -83.97 -47.61 -87.05
N LYS A 97 -83.88 -48.87 -87.49
CA LYS A 97 -84.68 -49.99 -86.97
C LYS A 97 -84.43 -50.24 -85.48
N TYR A 98 -83.20 -50.07 -85.02
CA TYR A 98 -82.80 -50.28 -83.63
C TYR A 98 -82.44 -48.96 -82.97
N SER A 99 -83.07 -48.68 -81.82
CA SER A 99 -82.85 -47.45 -81.05
C SER A 99 -81.59 -47.47 -80.20
N THR A 100 -80.96 -48.64 -80.02
CA THR A 100 -79.67 -48.80 -79.34
C THR A 100 -78.78 -49.82 -80.05
N PHE A 101 -77.46 -49.69 -79.89
CA PHE A 101 -76.49 -50.60 -80.49
C PHE A 101 -76.66 -52.06 -80.01
N ASP A 102 -76.93 -52.25 -78.72
CA ASP A 102 -77.12 -53.59 -78.13
C ASP A 102 -78.37 -54.31 -78.62
N ALA A 103 -79.34 -53.57 -79.17
CA ALA A 103 -80.57 -54.14 -79.73
C ALA A 103 -80.41 -54.63 -81.16
N ILE A 104 -79.26 -54.36 -81.82
CA ILE A 104 -79.01 -54.82 -83.18
C ILE A 104 -79.03 -56.35 -83.20
N VAL A 105 -79.93 -56.91 -84.01
CA VAL A 105 -79.99 -58.36 -84.25
C VAL A 105 -79.03 -58.72 -85.37
N TRP A 106 -78.05 -59.56 -85.04
CA TRP A 106 -77.09 -60.13 -85.98
C TRP A 106 -77.67 -61.40 -86.61
N ASP A 107 -78.47 -61.22 -87.66
CA ASP A 107 -79.17 -62.27 -88.38
C ASP A 107 -78.43 -62.75 -89.65
N GLU A 108 -79.07 -63.61 -90.45
CA GLU A 108 -78.53 -64.12 -91.72
C GLU A 108 -78.22 -63.02 -92.75
N TYR A 109 -78.80 -61.82 -92.58
CA TYR A 109 -78.58 -60.69 -93.47
C TYR A 109 -77.31 -59.95 -93.06
N ILE A 110 -76.23 -60.17 -93.83
CA ILE A 110 -74.95 -59.49 -93.65
C ILE A 110 -75.16 -57.97 -93.53
N LYS A 111 -74.57 -57.40 -92.48
CA LYS A 111 -74.60 -55.96 -92.20
C LYS A 111 -73.42 -55.26 -92.88
N ASN A 112 -73.63 -54.07 -93.40
CA ASN A 112 -72.59 -53.16 -93.87
C ASN A 112 -72.35 -52.06 -92.84
N LEU A 113 -71.09 -51.73 -92.60
CA LEU A 113 -70.68 -50.54 -91.86
C LEU A 113 -70.24 -49.46 -92.86
N ALA A 114 -71.07 -48.44 -93.02
CA ALA A 114 -70.71 -47.21 -93.70
C ALA A 114 -70.18 -46.19 -92.69
N VAL A 115 -69.03 -45.59 -93.01
CA VAL A 115 -68.38 -44.56 -92.20
C VAL A 115 -68.32 -43.28 -93.01
N SER A 116 -68.80 -42.19 -92.42
CA SER A 116 -68.73 -40.86 -93.02
C SER A 116 -68.06 -39.86 -92.10
N VAL A 117 -67.28 -38.94 -92.64
CA VAL A 117 -66.59 -37.87 -91.89
C VAL A 117 -67.22 -36.51 -92.18
N SER A 118 -67.22 -35.65 -91.17
CA SER A 118 -67.63 -34.25 -91.25
C SER A 118 -66.58 -33.35 -90.62
N PHE A 119 -66.15 -32.33 -91.37
CA PHE A 119 -65.23 -31.29 -90.93
C PHE A 119 -65.94 -29.97 -90.54
N ASN A 120 -67.28 -29.96 -90.51
CA ASN A 120 -68.09 -28.77 -90.22
C ASN A 120 -69.07 -28.97 -89.04
N ASN A 121 -68.58 -29.61 -87.97
CA ASN A 121 -69.33 -29.93 -86.75
C ASN A 121 -70.60 -30.77 -87.01
N GLY A 122 -70.54 -31.74 -87.93
CA GLY A 122 -71.62 -32.69 -88.16
C GLY A 122 -72.79 -32.17 -89.01
N LYS A 123 -72.63 -31.05 -89.72
CA LYS A 123 -73.69 -30.51 -90.60
C LYS A 123 -73.79 -31.25 -91.93
N THR A 124 -72.65 -31.57 -92.55
CA THR A 124 -72.58 -32.36 -93.78
C THR A 124 -71.56 -33.48 -93.62
N PHE A 125 -71.91 -34.68 -94.08
CA PHE A 125 -71.08 -35.88 -93.97
C PHE A 125 -70.70 -36.39 -95.36
N THR A 126 -69.45 -36.79 -95.53
CA THR A 126 -68.94 -37.45 -96.75
C THR A 126 -68.59 -38.89 -96.42
N GLU A 127 -69.13 -39.86 -97.18
CA GLU A 127 -68.82 -41.28 -96.99
C GLU A 127 -67.37 -41.57 -97.38
N VAL A 128 -66.62 -42.20 -96.48
CA VAL A 128 -65.21 -42.55 -96.67
C VAL A 128 -64.97 -44.06 -96.71
N SER A 129 -65.92 -44.86 -96.22
CA SER A 129 -65.83 -46.32 -96.25
C SER A 129 -67.22 -46.94 -96.19
N ASN A 130 -67.42 -48.06 -96.87
CA ASN A 130 -68.63 -48.88 -96.77
C ASN A 130 -68.24 -50.34 -96.95
N GLN A 131 -68.14 -51.07 -95.84
CA GLN A 131 -67.59 -52.42 -95.81
C GLN A 131 -68.57 -53.40 -95.19
N LYS A 132 -68.58 -54.64 -95.70
CA LYS A 132 -69.35 -55.74 -95.12
C LYS A 132 -68.74 -56.16 -93.78
N LEU A 133 -69.55 -56.22 -92.74
CA LEU A 133 -69.17 -56.83 -91.46
C LEU A 133 -69.27 -58.35 -91.57
N SER A 134 -68.11 -59.01 -91.58
CA SER A 134 -68.03 -60.48 -91.60
C SER A 134 -68.03 -61.03 -90.17
N TYR A 135 -68.75 -62.13 -89.92
CA TYR A 135 -68.73 -62.82 -88.63
C TYR A 135 -67.57 -63.84 -88.57
N THR A 136 -66.94 -63.97 -87.40
CA THR A 136 -66.00 -65.07 -87.11
C THR A 136 -66.74 -66.21 -86.40
N ALA A 137 -66.25 -67.45 -86.48
CA ALA A 137 -66.96 -68.64 -86.00
C ALA A 137 -67.34 -68.64 -84.50
N TYR A 138 -66.74 -67.76 -83.69
CA TYR A 138 -67.08 -67.59 -82.27
C TYR A 138 -68.15 -66.52 -81.99
N ALA A 139 -68.61 -65.78 -82.99
CA ALA A 139 -69.71 -64.82 -82.86
C ALA A 139 -71.11 -65.49 -82.77
N LEU A 140 -71.20 -66.81 -83.04
CA LEU A 140 -72.41 -67.62 -82.89
C LEU A 140 -72.81 -67.91 -81.43
N TYR A 141 -72.02 -67.45 -80.45
CA TYR A 141 -72.30 -67.57 -79.01
C TYR A 141 -72.62 -66.22 -78.33
N ALA A 142 -73.03 -65.20 -79.09
CA ALA A 142 -73.59 -63.99 -78.49
C ALA A 142 -74.87 -64.33 -77.70
N GLU A 143 -75.10 -63.68 -76.55
CA GLU A 143 -76.28 -63.91 -75.69
C GLU A 143 -77.66 -63.73 -76.38
N SER A 144 -77.69 -63.23 -77.62
CA SER A 144 -78.91 -63.06 -78.42
C SER A 144 -78.94 -63.91 -79.70
N VAL A 145 -78.19 -65.01 -79.79
CA VAL A 145 -78.26 -65.91 -80.96
C VAL A 145 -79.55 -66.75 -80.89
N ASP A 146 -80.47 -66.53 -81.84
CA ASP A 146 -81.71 -67.30 -81.95
C ASP A 146 -81.39 -68.77 -82.30
N TYR A 147 -82.08 -69.72 -81.66
CA TYR A 147 -81.83 -71.17 -81.76
C TYR A 147 -81.98 -71.71 -83.19
N LYS A 148 -82.58 -70.93 -84.09
CA LYS A 148 -82.69 -71.21 -85.52
C LYS A 148 -81.36 -71.13 -86.28
N ASN A 149 -80.29 -70.64 -85.65
CA ASN A 149 -78.99 -70.40 -86.28
C ASN A 149 -77.93 -71.49 -86.02
N VAL A 150 -78.30 -72.64 -85.41
CA VAL A 150 -77.45 -73.83 -85.36
C VAL A 150 -78.01 -74.88 -86.31
N ARG A 151 -77.32 -75.12 -87.42
CA ARG A 151 -77.67 -76.18 -88.37
C ARG A 151 -77.50 -77.54 -87.66
N ASP A 152 -78.52 -78.40 -87.74
CA ASP A 152 -78.60 -79.74 -87.13
C ASP A 152 -78.80 -79.82 -85.60
N ALA A 153 -79.37 -78.79 -84.97
CA ALA A 153 -79.78 -78.87 -83.57
C ALA A 153 -80.93 -79.89 -83.34
N PRO A 154 -80.73 -80.94 -82.52
CA PRO A 154 -81.74 -81.98 -82.31
C PRO A 154 -82.96 -81.44 -81.56
N THR A 155 -84.16 -81.68 -82.11
CA THR A 155 -85.44 -81.20 -81.55
C THR A 155 -86.13 -82.22 -80.64
N LYS A 156 -85.52 -83.39 -80.38
CA LYS A 156 -86.03 -84.45 -79.47
C LYS A 156 -84.89 -85.21 -78.77
N LEU A 157 -85.16 -85.76 -77.59
CA LEU A 157 -84.17 -86.23 -76.61
C LEU A 157 -83.55 -87.64 -76.81
N SER A 158 -84.05 -88.54 -77.68
CA SER A 158 -83.36 -89.81 -78.02
C SER A 158 -84.10 -90.58 -79.13
N GLN A 159 -83.38 -91.22 -80.06
CA GLN A 159 -83.92 -92.13 -81.10
C GLN A 159 -83.41 -93.58 -80.96
N PHE A 160 -82.96 -94.00 -79.77
CA PHE A 160 -82.48 -95.37 -79.58
C PHE A 160 -83.57 -96.26 -78.96
N SER A 161 -84.25 -97.03 -79.80
CA SER A 161 -85.22 -98.06 -79.40
C SER A 161 -84.62 -99.47 -79.46
N ASN A 162 -83.43 -99.69 -78.88
CA ASN A 162 -82.92 -101.05 -78.64
C ASN A 162 -81.74 -101.06 -77.64
N ASP A 163 -81.99 -101.43 -76.38
CA ASP A 163 -81.08 -102.27 -75.57
C ASP A 163 -81.75 -102.71 -74.23
N PRO A 164 -82.28 -103.94 -74.13
CA PRO A 164 -82.59 -104.59 -72.86
C PRO A 164 -81.48 -105.57 -72.46
N GLY A 165 -80.33 -105.06 -72.04
CA GLY A 165 -79.30 -105.80 -71.30
C GLY A 165 -79.44 -105.53 -69.81
N TYR A 166 -80.16 -106.37 -69.06
CA TYR A 166 -80.19 -106.28 -67.60
C TYR A 166 -78.81 -106.64 -67.04
N LEU A 167 -78.15 -105.69 -66.37
CA LEU A 167 -76.93 -105.92 -65.59
C LEU A 167 -77.20 -106.99 -64.51
N ILE A 168 -76.42 -108.07 -64.46
CA ILE A 168 -76.52 -109.09 -63.39
C ILE A 168 -75.55 -108.75 -62.25
N SER A 169 -75.85 -109.14 -61.00
CA SER A 169 -75.12 -108.66 -59.81
C SER A 169 -73.60 -108.86 -59.84
N LYS A 170 -73.10 -109.87 -60.56
CA LYS A 170 -71.66 -110.14 -60.72
C LYS A 170 -70.95 -109.08 -61.57
N ASP A 171 -71.63 -108.48 -62.54
CA ASP A 171 -71.07 -107.41 -63.38
C ASP A 171 -70.90 -106.09 -62.61
N LEU A 172 -71.59 -105.96 -61.47
CA LEU A 172 -71.50 -104.81 -60.56
C LEU A 172 -70.38 -104.95 -59.52
N GLU A 173 -69.82 -106.15 -59.31
CA GLU A 173 -68.80 -106.39 -58.28
C GLU A 173 -67.48 -105.63 -58.50
N PRO A 174 -66.92 -105.49 -59.73
CA PRO A 174 -65.74 -104.66 -59.96
C PRO A 174 -65.98 -103.20 -59.58
N ILE A 175 -67.14 -102.67 -59.95
CA ILE A 175 -67.56 -101.29 -59.62
C ILE A 175 -67.72 -101.14 -58.10
N LYS A 176 -68.28 -102.15 -57.42
CA LYS A 176 -68.43 -102.16 -55.96
C LYS A 176 -67.07 -102.18 -55.25
N ALA A 177 -66.11 -102.95 -55.75
CA ALA A 177 -64.75 -103.00 -55.23
C ALA A 177 -64.03 -101.65 -55.41
N ASP A 178 -64.16 -101.02 -56.58
CA ASP A 178 -63.60 -99.68 -56.84
C ASP A 178 -64.24 -98.61 -55.94
N ILE A 179 -65.56 -98.65 -55.76
CA ILE A 179 -66.27 -97.73 -54.86
C ILE A 179 -65.77 -97.92 -53.42
N GLN A 180 -65.62 -99.16 -52.94
CA GLN A 180 -65.11 -99.43 -51.59
C GLN A 180 -63.66 -98.97 -51.41
N SER A 181 -62.81 -99.19 -52.43
CA SER A 181 -61.42 -98.73 -52.47
C SER A 181 -61.35 -97.20 -52.42
N HIS A 182 -62.04 -96.50 -53.31
CA HIS A 182 -62.09 -95.03 -53.32
C HIS A 182 -62.68 -94.47 -52.02
N THR A 183 -63.73 -95.09 -51.48
CA THR A 183 -64.30 -94.68 -50.18
C THR A 183 -63.26 -94.79 -49.06
N SER A 184 -62.48 -95.87 -49.05
CA SER A 184 -61.40 -96.07 -48.07
C SER A 184 -60.28 -95.04 -48.26
N GLN A 185 -59.86 -94.78 -49.51
CA GLN A 185 -58.85 -93.79 -49.85
C GLN A 185 -59.28 -92.37 -49.45
N ILE A 186 -60.55 -92.00 -49.69
CA ILE A 186 -61.14 -90.72 -49.29
C ILE A 186 -61.13 -90.59 -47.77
N LYS A 187 -61.52 -91.65 -47.03
CA LYS A 187 -61.50 -91.66 -45.57
C LYS A 187 -60.09 -91.41 -45.02
N ILE A 188 -59.09 -92.10 -45.56
CA ILE A 188 -57.68 -91.92 -45.17
C ILE A 188 -57.23 -90.49 -45.47
N THR A 189 -57.52 -90.00 -46.67
CA THR A 189 -57.13 -88.63 -47.09
C THR A 189 -57.75 -87.58 -46.17
N ASN A 190 -59.03 -87.70 -45.84
CA ASN A 190 -59.70 -86.79 -44.91
C ASN A 190 -59.07 -86.84 -43.52
N GLN A 191 -58.74 -88.04 -43.01
CA GLN A 191 -58.05 -88.18 -41.74
C GLN A 191 -56.66 -87.52 -41.77
N THR A 192 -55.89 -87.70 -42.85
CA THR A 192 -54.59 -87.03 -43.01
C THR A 192 -54.73 -85.50 -43.09
N ILE A 193 -55.76 -84.99 -43.76
CA ILE A 193 -56.05 -83.54 -43.79
C ILE A 193 -56.35 -83.03 -42.38
N ASP A 194 -57.15 -83.75 -41.60
CA ASP A 194 -57.50 -83.37 -40.22
C ASP A 194 -56.27 -83.39 -39.30
N GLU A 195 -55.43 -84.41 -39.41
CA GLU A 195 -54.16 -84.51 -38.67
C GLU A 195 -53.19 -83.38 -39.04
N ASN A 196 -53.04 -83.08 -40.33
CA ASN A 196 -52.22 -81.97 -40.81
C ASN A 196 -52.76 -80.62 -40.33
N LYS A 197 -54.08 -80.42 -40.35
CA LYS A 197 -54.71 -79.20 -39.83
C LYS A 197 -54.42 -79.04 -38.33
N LYS A 198 -54.62 -80.10 -37.54
CA LYS A 198 -54.34 -80.08 -36.10
C LYS A 198 -52.86 -79.78 -35.80
N SER A 199 -51.94 -80.36 -36.58
CA SER A 199 -50.50 -80.09 -36.46
C SER A 199 -50.16 -78.63 -36.81
N ASN A 200 -50.75 -78.10 -37.90
CA ASN A 200 -50.55 -76.71 -38.31
C ASN A 200 -51.13 -75.73 -37.27
N ASP A 201 -52.34 -75.98 -36.75
CA ASP A 201 -52.97 -75.15 -35.72
C ASP A 201 -52.09 -75.10 -34.45
N ALA A 202 -51.52 -76.24 -34.04
CA ALA A 202 -50.59 -76.29 -32.91
C ALA A 202 -49.30 -75.50 -33.19
N ALA A 203 -48.73 -75.61 -34.40
CA ALA A 203 -47.54 -74.86 -34.79
C ALA A 203 -47.80 -73.34 -34.82
N PHE A 204 -48.93 -72.91 -35.40
CA PHE A 204 -49.33 -71.50 -35.42
C PHE A 204 -49.55 -70.96 -33.99
N LEU A 205 -50.12 -71.75 -33.10
CA LEU A 205 -50.32 -71.36 -31.71
C LEU A 205 -48.98 -71.12 -30.97
N ILE A 206 -47.97 -71.96 -31.21
CA ILE A 206 -46.62 -71.80 -30.63
C ILE A 206 -45.92 -70.55 -31.18
N VAL A 207 -46.02 -70.34 -32.50
CA VAL A 207 -45.47 -69.14 -33.16
C VAL A 207 -46.12 -67.88 -32.59
N ASN A 208 -47.44 -67.87 -32.44
CA ASN A 208 -48.17 -66.70 -31.92
C ASN A 208 -47.82 -66.40 -30.45
N GLN A 209 -47.66 -67.44 -29.62
CA GLN A 209 -47.16 -67.28 -28.24
C GLN A 209 -45.73 -66.70 -28.22
N SER A 210 -44.86 -67.16 -29.12
CA SER A 210 -43.48 -66.67 -29.23
C SER A 210 -43.43 -65.21 -29.66
N ILE A 211 -44.27 -64.81 -30.64
CA ILE A 211 -44.42 -63.41 -31.08
C ILE A 211 -44.87 -62.54 -29.91
N THR A 212 -45.89 -62.98 -29.17
CA THR A 212 -46.40 -62.22 -28.01
C THR A 212 -45.33 -62.05 -26.92
N SER A 213 -44.50 -63.08 -26.68
CA SER A 213 -43.38 -63.00 -25.73
C SER A 213 -42.31 -62.01 -26.20
N LEU A 214 -41.98 -62.01 -27.49
CA LEU A 214 -41.03 -61.07 -28.08
C LEU A 214 -41.56 -59.62 -28.03
N ASP A 215 -42.83 -59.39 -28.32
CA ASP A 215 -43.48 -58.09 -28.20
C ASP A 215 -43.42 -57.55 -26.77
N THR A 216 -43.68 -58.42 -25.79
CA THR A 216 -43.57 -58.07 -24.37
C THR A 216 -42.15 -57.61 -24.02
N LYS A 217 -41.13 -58.38 -24.41
CA LYS A 217 -39.72 -58.02 -24.19
C LYS A 217 -39.32 -56.75 -24.93
N LEU A 218 -39.87 -56.52 -26.12
CA LEU A 218 -39.60 -55.30 -26.89
C LEU A 218 -40.15 -54.07 -26.16
N ILE A 219 -41.35 -54.15 -25.60
CA ILE A 219 -41.97 -53.09 -24.79
C ILE A 219 -41.16 -52.83 -23.51
N GLU A 220 -40.73 -53.88 -22.81
CA GLU A 220 -39.86 -53.77 -21.64
C GLU A 220 -38.53 -53.06 -21.98
N ASN A 221 -37.86 -53.50 -23.04
CA ASN A 221 -36.62 -52.89 -23.51
C ASN A 221 -36.81 -51.43 -23.93
N SER A 222 -37.90 -51.13 -24.66
CA SER A 222 -38.25 -49.76 -25.05
C SER A 222 -38.45 -48.85 -23.83
N THR A 223 -39.10 -49.37 -22.79
CA THR A 223 -39.31 -48.65 -21.52
C THR A 223 -37.99 -48.42 -20.80
N ALA A 224 -37.14 -49.46 -20.67
CA ALA A 224 -35.81 -49.33 -20.05
C ALA A 224 -34.92 -48.33 -20.79
N ILE A 225 -34.95 -48.30 -22.13
CA ILE A 225 -34.22 -47.31 -22.93
C ILE A 225 -34.72 -45.89 -22.67
N LYS A 226 -36.04 -45.70 -22.54
CA LYS A 226 -36.63 -44.40 -22.21
C LYS A 226 -36.18 -43.92 -20.83
N ASP A 227 -36.18 -44.79 -19.83
CA ASP A 227 -35.74 -44.47 -18.47
C ASP A 227 -34.23 -44.16 -18.42
N ASN A 228 -33.42 -44.92 -19.16
CA ASN A 228 -32.00 -44.64 -19.32
C ASN A 228 -31.77 -43.27 -19.99
N THR A 229 -32.57 -42.92 -21.01
CA THR A 229 -32.49 -41.63 -21.69
C THR A 229 -32.79 -40.47 -20.72
N ILE A 230 -33.81 -40.61 -19.88
CA ILE A 230 -34.16 -39.62 -18.84
C ILE A 230 -33.03 -39.51 -17.81
N SER A 231 -32.47 -40.64 -17.38
CA SER A 231 -31.36 -40.67 -16.41
C SER A 231 -30.11 -39.99 -16.96
N ILE A 232 -29.76 -40.25 -18.22
CA ILE A 232 -28.65 -39.59 -18.93
C ILE A 232 -28.88 -38.09 -19.04
N SER A 233 -30.09 -37.66 -19.43
CA SER A 233 -30.45 -36.23 -19.49
C SER A 233 -30.26 -35.55 -18.13
N THR A 234 -30.69 -36.21 -17.05
CA THR A 234 -30.50 -35.71 -15.68
C THR A 234 -29.01 -35.60 -15.31
N ILE A 235 -28.19 -36.57 -15.68
CA ILE A 235 -26.73 -36.54 -15.46
C ILE A 235 -26.10 -35.39 -16.25
N VAL A 236 -26.47 -35.19 -17.50
CA VAL A 236 -25.97 -34.08 -18.34
C VAL A 236 -26.27 -32.73 -17.72
N THR A 237 -27.50 -32.52 -17.22
CA THR A 237 -27.86 -31.28 -16.52
C THR A 237 -27.00 -31.08 -15.26
N LYS A 238 -26.84 -32.12 -14.42
CA LYS A 238 -25.98 -32.04 -13.23
C LYS A 238 -24.52 -31.71 -13.57
N LEU A 239 -23.97 -32.30 -14.63
CA LEU A 239 -22.60 -32.02 -15.08
C LEU A 239 -22.46 -30.56 -15.55
N SER A 240 -23.47 -30.04 -16.26
CA SER A 240 -23.52 -28.63 -16.66
C SER A 240 -23.51 -27.69 -15.44
N ASP A 241 -24.35 -27.98 -14.43
CA ASP A 241 -24.40 -27.20 -13.19
C ASP A 241 -23.07 -27.26 -12.42
N GLN A 242 -22.45 -28.44 -12.33
CA GLN A 242 -21.13 -28.61 -11.74
C GLN A 242 -20.06 -27.81 -12.48
N GLN A 243 -20.08 -27.79 -13.82
CA GLN A 243 -19.15 -27.01 -14.62
C GLN A 243 -19.32 -25.50 -14.39
N ASN A 244 -20.56 -25.03 -14.24
CA ASN A 244 -20.86 -23.64 -13.90
C ASN A 244 -20.36 -23.28 -12.49
N GLN A 245 -20.57 -24.17 -11.51
CA GLN A 245 -20.06 -23.98 -10.14
C GLN A 245 -18.53 -23.91 -10.11
N ILE A 246 -17.84 -24.84 -10.78
CA ILE A 246 -16.37 -24.84 -10.89
C ILE A 246 -15.87 -23.53 -11.52
N SER A 247 -16.52 -23.07 -12.58
CA SER A 247 -16.17 -21.81 -13.25
C SER A 247 -16.33 -20.61 -12.31
N ALA A 248 -17.40 -20.56 -11.52
CA ALA A 248 -17.63 -19.53 -10.53
C ALA A 248 -16.56 -19.56 -9.41
N THR A 249 -16.22 -20.75 -8.90
CA THR A 249 -15.15 -20.92 -7.90
C THR A 249 -13.81 -20.45 -8.44
N ASN A 250 -13.44 -20.81 -9.68
CA ASN A 250 -12.20 -20.36 -10.32
C ASN A 250 -12.15 -18.84 -10.46
N ASN A 251 -13.25 -18.21 -10.87
CA ASN A 251 -13.32 -16.75 -10.96
C ASN A 251 -13.15 -16.07 -9.58
N ASN A 252 -13.73 -16.64 -8.53
CA ASN A 252 -13.57 -16.13 -7.17
C ASN A 252 -12.12 -16.24 -6.69
N LEU A 253 -11.50 -17.40 -6.87
CA LEU A 253 -10.09 -17.64 -6.51
C LEU A 253 -9.16 -16.70 -7.28
N ASN A 254 -9.37 -16.51 -8.58
CA ASN A 254 -8.57 -15.58 -9.38
C ASN A 254 -8.68 -14.13 -8.87
N SER A 255 -9.86 -13.69 -8.46
CA SER A 255 -10.06 -12.38 -7.86
C SER A 255 -9.33 -12.24 -6.52
N GLN A 256 -9.44 -13.24 -5.64
CA GLN A 256 -8.71 -13.27 -4.36
C GLN A 256 -7.20 -13.25 -4.55
N ILE A 257 -6.68 -14.07 -5.47
CA ILE A 257 -5.25 -14.11 -5.83
C ILE A 257 -4.80 -12.74 -6.35
N GLY A 258 -5.58 -12.12 -7.24
CA GLY A 258 -5.29 -10.76 -7.74
C GLY A 258 -5.23 -9.73 -6.62
N GLY A 259 -6.15 -9.78 -5.66
CA GLY A 259 -6.16 -8.92 -4.48
C GLY A 259 -4.93 -9.13 -3.58
N LEU A 260 -4.60 -10.38 -3.26
CA LEU A 260 -3.41 -10.74 -2.47
C LEU A 260 -2.11 -10.31 -3.17
N GLN A 261 -2.02 -10.49 -4.49
CA GLN A 261 -0.88 -10.00 -5.27
C GLN A 261 -0.74 -8.47 -5.19
N GLY A 262 -1.85 -7.74 -5.19
CA GLY A 262 -1.86 -6.29 -4.97
C GLY A 262 -1.30 -5.92 -3.58
N GLN A 263 -1.82 -6.54 -2.53
CA GLN A 263 -1.35 -6.32 -1.15
C GLN A 263 0.13 -6.66 -0.97
N ILE A 264 0.62 -7.73 -1.62
CA ILE A 264 2.03 -8.10 -1.60
C ILE A 264 2.88 -7.02 -2.27
N ARG A 265 2.47 -6.48 -3.42
CA ARG A 265 3.18 -5.38 -4.08
C ARG A 265 3.24 -4.15 -3.19
N GLU A 266 2.12 -3.73 -2.63
CA GLU A 266 2.06 -2.59 -1.71
C GLU A 266 2.95 -2.79 -0.48
N THR A 267 2.92 -3.98 0.11
CA THR A 267 3.78 -4.32 1.26
C THR A 267 5.25 -4.27 0.88
N ASN A 268 5.62 -4.83 -0.28
CA ASN A 268 6.99 -4.84 -0.76
C ASN A 268 7.49 -3.42 -1.07
N ASP A 269 6.66 -2.60 -1.70
CA ASP A 269 6.95 -1.19 -1.98
C ASP A 269 7.13 -0.40 -0.67
N ASN A 270 6.25 -0.60 0.32
CA ASN A 270 6.39 0.00 1.63
C ASN A 270 7.70 -0.42 2.31
N VAL A 271 8.04 -1.71 2.33
CA VAL A 271 9.29 -2.21 2.91
C VAL A 271 10.51 -1.63 2.20
N ASN A 272 10.50 -1.58 0.87
CA ASN A 272 11.58 -0.98 0.08
C ASN A 272 11.75 0.51 0.41
N ASN A 273 10.65 1.25 0.58
CA ASN A 273 10.67 2.67 0.93
C ASN A 273 11.08 2.94 2.39
N LEU A 274 10.84 2.01 3.32
CA LEU A 274 11.28 2.15 4.72
C LEU A 274 12.81 2.17 4.87
N SER A 275 13.54 1.52 3.96
CA SER A 275 15.01 1.40 4.03
C SER A 275 15.77 2.73 3.92
N GLY A 276 15.12 3.79 3.41
CA GLY A 276 15.72 5.13 3.28
C GLY A 276 15.31 6.15 4.34
N ALA A 277 14.23 5.90 5.08
CA ALA A 277 13.63 6.89 5.99
C ALA A 277 13.76 6.54 7.49
N ALA A 278 13.89 5.26 7.84
CA ALA A 278 13.97 4.83 9.24
C ALA A 278 15.43 4.71 9.72
N GLU A 279 15.71 5.14 10.95
CA GLU A 279 17.00 4.91 11.63
C GLU A 279 17.18 3.41 11.87
N VAL A 280 18.18 2.81 11.22
CA VAL A 280 18.48 1.39 11.39
C VAL A 280 19.17 1.19 12.74
N ILE A 281 18.50 0.50 13.68
CA ILE A 281 19.02 0.26 15.04
C ILE A 281 20.38 -0.44 15.03
N SER A 282 20.62 -1.35 14.08
CA SER A 282 21.94 -2.02 13.94
C SER A 282 23.07 -1.06 13.58
N ASN A 283 22.75 0.11 13.00
CA ASN A 283 23.73 1.13 12.69
C ASN A 283 23.91 2.10 13.85
N LYS A 284 23.15 2.03 14.95
CA LYS A 284 23.34 2.96 16.06
C LYS A 284 24.66 2.71 16.80
N SER A 285 25.51 3.73 16.88
CA SER A 285 26.75 3.63 17.65
C SER A 285 26.47 3.65 19.14
N THR A 286 26.80 2.58 19.85
CA THR A 286 26.83 2.52 21.33
C THR A 286 28.25 2.58 21.90
N ALA A 287 29.26 2.67 21.04
CA ALA A 287 30.66 2.71 21.44
C ALA A 287 30.97 4.01 22.20
N ILE A 288 31.41 3.88 23.45
CA ILE A 288 31.76 5.01 24.32
C ILE A 288 33.02 5.75 23.86
N ASP A 289 33.85 5.11 23.05
CA ASP A 289 35.13 5.61 22.53
C ASP A 289 35.04 6.04 21.05
N LEU A 290 33.82 6.10 20.49
CA LEU A 290 33.57 6.41 19.09
C LEU A 290 34.37 5.51 18.12
N GLY A 291 34.53 4.23 18.43
CA GLY A 291 35.16 3.24 17.55
C GLY A 291 36.70 3.19 17.64
N GLY A 292 37.28 3.84 18.64
CA GLY A 292 38.71 3.73 18.96
C GLY A 292 39.61 4.03 17.76
N SER A 293 40.44 3.07 17.37
CA SER A 293 41.36 3.20 16.22
C SER A 293 40.69 3.06 14.85
N ASN A 294 39.45 2.54 14.78
CA ASN A 294 38.74 2.27 13.54
C ASN A 294 37.31 2.86 13.59
N PRO A 295 37.18 4.19 13.72
CA PRO A 295 35.86 4.82 13.78
C PRO A 295 35.10 4.65 12.45
N SER A 296 33.81 4.30 12.52
CA SER A 296 32.97 4.02 11.34
C SER A 296 32.18 5.25 10.84
N ASP A 297 32.07 5.39 9.52
CA ASP A 297 31.15 6.32 8.86
C ASP A 297 29.74 5.71 8.62
N GLN A 298 29.59 4.40 8.79
CA GLN A 298 28.32 3.69 8.55
C GLN A 298 27.40 3.69 9.77
N LEU A 299 27.97 3.84 10.96
CA LEU A 299 27.19 3.92 12.20
C LEU A 299 26.59 5.34 12.35
N TYR A 300 25.46 5.44 13.04
CA TYR A 300 24.73 6.67 13.31
C TYR A 300 24.75 6.99 14.82
N PRO A 301 25.09 8.23 15.22
CA PRO A 301 25.79 9.23 14.39
C PRO A 301 27.16 8.69 13.91
N SER A 302 27.71 9.23 12.81
CA SER A 302 29.03 8.81 12.30
C SER A 302 30.08 8.96 13.39
N GLN A 303 30.58 7.83 13.86
CA GLN A 303 31.63 7.76 14.88
C GLN A 303 32.86 8.54 14.42
N LYS A 304 33.24 8.39 13.14
CA LYS A 304 34.41 9.05 12.58
C LYS A 304 34.23 10.55 12.45
N ALA A 305 33.07 11.04 12.02
CA ALA A 305 32.79 12.47 11.98
C ALA A 305 32.85 13.07 13.39
N THR A 306 32.17 12.46 14.36
CA THR A 306 32.18 12.92 15.76
C THR A 306 33.59 12.84 16.35
N LYS A 307 34.30 11.73 16.18
CA LYS A 307 35.67 11.54 16.68
C LYS A 307 36.62 12.54 16.06
N THR A 308 36.56 12.74 14.74
CA THR A 308 37.41 13.71 14.04
C THR A 308 37.16 15.12 14.55
N TYR A 309 35.89 15.53 14.72
CA TYR A 309 35.57 16.84 15.27
C TYR A 309 36.13 17.01 16.69
N VAL A 310 35.92 16.04 17.58
CA VAL A 310 36.42 16.09 18.96
C VAL A 310 37.94 16.09 18.99
N ASP A 311 38.59 15.17 18.28
CA ASP A 311 40.05 15.06 18.20
C ASP A 311 40.66 16.33 17.59
N GLN A 312 40.02 16.95 16.58
CA GLN A 312 40.46 18.24 16.04
C GLN A 312 40.34 19.37 17.06
N ASN A 313 39.24 19.44 17.82
CA ASN A 313 39.08 20.45 18.88
C ASN A 313 40.14 20.27 19.98
N ILE A 314 40.38 19.04 20.42
CA ILE A 314 41.40 18.72 21.43
C ILE A 314 42.81 18.97 20.86
N SER A 315 43.07 18.57 19.61
CA SER A 315 44.34 18.83 18.95
C SER A 315 44.60 20.32 18.78
N ARG A 316 43.60 21.14 18.46
CA ARG A 316 43.75 22.61 18.47
C ARG A 316 44.06 23.15 19.87
N LEU A 317 43.53 22.52 20.92
CA LEU A 317 43.81 22.90 22.31
C LEU A 317 45.24 22.54 22.75
N VAL A 318 45.78 21.43 22.24
CA VAL A 318 47.08 20.83 22.65
C VAL A 318 48.24 21.23 21.71
N ALA A 319 48.02 21.20 20.39
CA ALA A 319 49.00 21.48 19.34
C ALA A 319 49.00 22.95 18.89
N GLY A 320 47.95 23.72 19.19
CA GLY A 320 48.09 25.17 19.21
C GLY A 320 48.98 25.49 20.39
N ASN A 321 50.29 25.68 20.17
CA ASN A 321 51.29 26.07 21.17
C ASN A 321 50.60 27.00 22.16
N ILE A 322 50.17 26.49 23.32
CA ILE A 322 49.53 27.33 24.33
C ILE A 322 50.63 28.33 24.67
N PRO A 323 50.53 29.60 24.24
CA PRO A 323 51.69 30.46 24.34
C PRO A 323 51.97 30.62 25.82
N ASP A 324 53.23 30.41 26.20
CA ASP A 324 53.67 30.79 27.53
C ASP A 324 53.25 32.24 27.77
N ALA A 325 52.74 32.52 28.96
CA ALA A 325 52.42 33.89 29.32
C ALA A 325 53.69 34.74 29.16
N SER A 326 53.57 35.80 28.37
CA SER A 326 54.61 36.81 28.20
C SER A 326 54.07 38.15 28.68
N THR A 327 54.95 39.15 28.70
CA THR A 327 54.57 40.53 29.01
C THR A 327 53.59 41.14 27.99
N LEU A 328 53.45 40.56 26.79
CA LEU A 328 52.62 41.09 25.70
C LEU A 328 51.47 40.16 25.26
N ALA A 329 51.48 38.90 25.69
CA ALA A 329 50.44 37.92 25.34
C ALA A 329 50.04 37.09 26.59
N PRO A 330 48.75 37.09 26.98
CA PRO A 330 48.27 36.26 28.09
C PRO A 330 48.27 34.78 27.69
N GLY A 331 48.75 33.91 28.59
CA GLY A 331 48.45 32.47 28.54
C GLY A 331 47.00 32.19 28.96
N LYS A 332 46.58 30.91 28.99
CA LYS A 332 45.19 30.54 29.38
C LYS A 332 44.82 30.90 30.84
N ILE A 333 45.80 31.20 31.69
CA ILE A 333 45.59 31.78 33.03
C ILE A 333 46.16 33.20 33.00
N GLN A 334 45.29 34.21 33.10
CA GLN A 334 45.69 35.61 33.18
C GLN A 334 46.08 35.95 34.63
N LEU A 335 47.38 36.03 34.91
CA LEU A 335 47.92 36.55 36.18
C LEU A 335 48.39 38.01 36.04
N ALA A 336 47.79 38.75 35.11
CA ALA A 336 48.17 40.13 34.81
C ALA A 336 48.01 41.02 36.05
N GLY A 337 49.09 41.66 36.48
CA GLY A 337 49.14 42.54 37.65
C GLY A 337 49.86 41.92 38.85
N ASP A 338 49.71 40.62 39.08
CA ASP A 338 50.34 39.93 40.22
C ASP A 338 51.74 39.38 39.89
N LEU A 339 51.96 38.93 38.64
CA LEU A 339 53.25 38.43 38.15
C LEU A 339 53.68 39.13 36.85
N SER A 340 54.99 39.31 36.65
CA SER A 340 55.62 39.73 35.38
C SER A 340 56.83 38.86 35.05
N GLY A 341 57.57 39.15 33.98
CA GLY A 341 58.69 38.31 33.53
C GLY A 341 58.24 37.23 32.54
N THR A 342 58.96 36.11 32.48
CA THR A 342 58.67 34.99 31.56
C THR A 342 58.33 33.72 32.33
N ALA A 343 57.79 32.70 31.66
CA ALA A 343 57.48 31.41 32.28
C ALA A 343 58.69 30.76 32.97
N ALA A 344 59.91 30.93 32.45
CA ALA A 344 61.14 30.40 33.07
C ALA A 344 61.64 31.23 34.26
N ASN A 345 61.35 32.53 34.28
CA ASN A 345 61.80 33.47 35.31
C ASN A 345 60.67 34.45 35.67
N PRO A 346 59.70 34.03 36.50
CA PRO A 346 58.63 34.90 36.96
C PRO A 346 59.15 35.91 37.99
N THR A 347 58.58 37.10 37.98
CA THR A 347 58.83 38.18 38.94
C THR A 347 57.50 38.65 39.52
N VAL A 348 57.52 39.24 40.72
CA VAL A 348 56.35 39.86 41.35
C VAL A 348 56.62 41.37 41.41
N PRO A 349 56.14 42.18 40.44
CA PRO A 349 56.45 43.61 40.40
C PRO A 349 56.15 44.36 41.69
N ALA A 350 55.09 43.97 42.39
CA ALA A 350 54.70 44.58 43.66
C ALA A 350 55.75 44.38 44.78
N LEU A 351 56.67 43.42 44.65
CA LEU A 351 57.75 43.19 45.62
C LEU A 351 58.83 44.29 45.56
N THR A 352 59.03 44.92 44.40
CA THR A 352 60.00 46.03 44.23
C THR A 352 59.68 47.22 45.14
N ASN A 353 58.40 47.42 45.48
CA ASN A 353 57.95 48.53 46.33
C ASN A 353 57.83 48.17 47.82
N LYS A 354 58.18 46.94 48.21
CA LYS A 354 58.15 46.52 49.63
C LYS A 354 59.52 46.78 50.26
N GLU A 355 59.50 47.28 51.50
CA GLU A 355 60.71 47.55 52.27
C GLU A 355 61.48 46.25 52.56
N ASN A 356 62.79 46.27 52.36
CA ASN A 356 63.63 45.11 52.62
C ASN A 356 63.92 45.03 54.13
N THR A 357 63.82 43.84 54.71
CA THR A 357 64.18 43.59 56.10
C THR A 357 65.63 43.99 56.41
N SER A 358 66.54 43.92 55.43
CA SER A 358 67.93 44.37 55.56
C SER A 358 68.11 45.90 55.70
N ASN A 359 67.12 46.68 55.30
CA ASN A 359 67.19 48.14 55.32
C ASN A 359 66.64 48.75 56.63
N LYS A 360 66.05 47.93 57.51
CA LYS A 360 65.69 48.35 58.86
C LYS A 360 66.95 48.62 59.67
N SER A 361 66.97 49.73 60.41
CA SER A 361 68.00 49.99 61.42
C SER A 361 67.49 49.54 62.80
N THR A 362 68.35 48.85 63.54
CA THR A 362 68.13 48.47 64.94
C THR A 362 69.11 49.15 65.89
N ASN A 363 70.07 49.93 65.38
CA ASN A 363 71.07 50.65 66.16
C ASN A 363 71.26 52.07 65.63
N VAL A 364 70.77 53.05 66.40
CA VAL A 364 70.80 54.48 66.03
C VAL A 364 72.22 55.05 66.08
N GLN A 365 73.13 54.43 66.83
CA GLN A 365 74.50 54.90 67.01
C GLN A 365 75.37 54.53 65.81
N ASP A 366 75.31 53.28 65.36
CA ASP A 366 76.16 52.80 64.26
C ASP A 366 75.69 53.37 62.91
N ASP A 367 74.38 53.46 62.72
CA ASP A 367 73.77 53.96 61.48
C ASP A 367 73.55 55.49 61.48
N ALA A 368 74.11 56.22 62.45
CA ALA A 368 73.82 57.64 62.71
C ALA A 368 73.99 58.58 61.50
N GLY A 369 74.80 58.20 60.50
CA GLY A 369 75.00 58.96 59.26
C GLY A 369 74.10 58.55 58.09
N SER A 370 73.29 57.50 58.23
CA SER A 370 72.55 56.87 57.13
C SER A 370 71.20 57.52 56.88
N ASP A 371 71.03 58.04 55.66
CA ASP A 371 69.74 58.42 55.09
C ASP A 371 69.06 57.28 54.32
N SER A 372 69.77 56.17 54.09
CA SER A 372 69.27 55.03 53.31
C SER A 372 68.51 54.00 54.14
N LYS A 373 68.90 53.83 55.41
CA LYS A 373 68.19 52.97 56.36
C LYS A 373 66.80 53.54 56.63
N TYR A 374 65.81 52.67 56.85
CA TYR A 374 64.44 53.06 57.18
C TYR A 374 64.10 52.75 58.66
N PRO A 375 63.60 53.73 59.43
CA PRO A 375 63.52 55.16 59.12
C PRO A 375 64.93 55.79 59.00
N SER A 376 65.06 56.98 58.35
CA SER A 376 66.35 57.67 58.24
C SER A 376 66.92 57.91 59.64
N VAL A 377 67.97 57.16 59.96
CA VAL A 377 68.61 57.17 61.27
C VAL A 377 69.29 58.51 61.49
N LYS A 378 69.85 59.11 60.43
CA LYS A 378 70.41 60.46 60.47
C LYS A 378 69.38 61.52 60.81
N ALA A 379 68.16 61.44 60.27
CA ALA A 379 67.08 62.38 60.63
C ALA A 379 66.67 62.21 62.10
N VAL A 380 66.50 60.96 62.57
CA VAL A 380 66.22 60.64 63.97
C VAL A 380 67.31 61.18 64.88
N LYS A 381 68.58 60.92 64.54
CA LYS A 381 69.73 61.35 65.33
C LYS A 381 69.87 62.87 65.35
N THR A 382 69.70 63.55 64.22
CA THR A 382 69.74 65.02 64.13
C THR A 382 68.69 65.65 65.05
N TYR A 383 67.46 65.12 65.03
CA TYR A 383 66.39 65.59 65.92
C TYR A 383 66.76 65.38 67.40
N VAL A 384 67.27 64.20 67.77
CA VAL A 384 67.66 63.89 69.16
C VAL A 384 68.86 64.73 69.63
N ASP A 385 69.86 64.93 68.78
CA ASP A 385 71.04 65.75 69.09
C ASP A 385 70.64 67.22 69.28
N GLN A 386 69.77 67.76 68.43
CA GLN A 386 69.21 69.12 68.59
C GLN A 386 68.39 69.25 69.89
N ALA A 387 67.64 68.22 70.28
CA ALA A 387 66.86 68.22 71.52
C ALA A 387 67.72 68.11 72.80
N THR A 388 68.88 67.44 72.73
CA THR A 388 69.72 67.12 73.91
C THR A 388 70.84 68.15 74.18
N MET A 389 71.24 68.93 73.17
CA MET A 389 72.38 69.88 73.28
C MET A 389 72.03 71.32 73.70
N GLY A 390 70.78 71.62 74.08
CA GLY A 390 70.45 72.85 74.85
C GLY A 390 70.76 74.21 74.20
N THR A 391 70.99 74.25 72.88
CA THR A 391 71.45 75.44 72.13
C THR A 391 70.47 76.63 72.20
N ALA A 392 69.19 76.38 72.49
CA ALA A 392 68.17 77.43 72.67
C ALA A 392 68.25 78.15 74.04
N LEU A 393 68.93 77.59 75.05
CA LEU A 393 69.01 78.17 76.41
C LEU A 393 70.20 79.12 76.58
N GLN A 394 71.31 78.90 75.86
CA GLN A 394 72.54 79.69 75.95
C GLN A 394 72.37 81.14 75.46
N ALA A 395 71.56 81.39 74.43
CA ALA A 395 71.30 82.73 73.91
C ALA A 395 70.47 83.63 74.86
N THR A 396 69.74 83.04 75.82
CA THR A 396 68.91 83.79 76.79
C THR A 396 69.67 84.16 78.06
N VAL A 397 70.71 83.38 78.43
CA VAL A 397 71.52 83.59 79.64
C VAL A 397 72.64 84.62 79.39
N ASP A 398 73.23 84.65 78.20
CA ASP A 398 74.32 85.57 77.86
C ASP A 398 73.87 87.04 77.63
N GLY A 399 72.56 87.32 77.60
CA GLY A 399 72.00 88.68 77.50
C GLY A 399 71.66 89.36 78.84
N LYS A 400 71.92 88.71 80.00
CA LYS A 400 71.48 89.18 81.32
C LYS A 400 72.60 89.64 82.28
N ALA A 401 73.88 89.73 81.85
CA ALA A 401 74.97 90.21 82.70
C ALA A 401 76.02 91.07 81.95
N ASP A 402 76.18 92.35 82.36
CA ASP A 402 77.16 93.29 81.81
C ASP A 402 78.59 93.01 82.29
N LYS A 403 79.54 92.94 81.34
CA LYS A 403 80.90 92.41 81.55
C LYS A 403 82.00 93.45 81.74
N ASN A 404 81.67 94.72 82.01
CA ASN A 404 82.65 95.75 82.40
C ASN A 404 82.08 96.59 83.55
N SER A 405 82.73 96.53 84.72
CA SER A 405 82.33 97.22 85.95
C SER A 405 82.07 98.72 85.74
N PRO A 406 80.98 99.29 86.29
CA PRO A 406 80.70 100.73 86.16
C PRO A 406 81.62 101.56 87.07
N THR A 407 82.08 102.71 86.55
CA THR A 407 82.73 103.76 87.34
C THR A 407 81.66 104.62 88.01
N PHE A 408 81.65 104.72 89.34
CA PHE A 408 80.70 105.58 90.06
C PHE A 408 81.25 107.02 90.17
N THR A 409 80.57 108.00 89.57
CA THR A 409 80.80 109.43 89.81
C THR A 409 79.62 110.04 90.56
N GLY A 410 79.86 110.74 91.67
CA GLY A 410 78.84 111.24 92.62
C GLY A 410 78.93 110.56 93.99
N THR A 411 78.36 111.17 95.03
CA THR A 411 78.48 110.71 96.43
C THR A 411 77.82 109.33 96.61
N PRO A 412 78.58 108.28 96.99
CA PRO A 412 78.01 106.97 97.27
C PRO A 412 77.11 107.02 98.51
N VAL A 413 75.85 106.63 98.38
CA VAL A 413 74.91 106.48 99.51
C VAL A 413 74.66 104.99 99.71
N LEU A 414 75.01 104.48 100.89
CA LEU A 414 74.78 103.09 101.28
C LEU A 414 73.29 102.89 101.65
N PRO A 415 72.65 101.77 101.26
CA PRO A 415 71.27 101.46 101.62
C PRO A 415 71.04 101.44 103.13
N THR A 416 69.82 101.78 103.55
CA THR A 416 69.39 101.67 104.95
C THR A 416 69.53 100.22 105.44
N GLY A 417 70.25 100.02 106.55
CA GLY A 417 70.55 98.70 107.13
C GLY A 417 71.99 98.20 106.93
N THR A 418 72.83 98.93 106.20
CA THR A 418 74.25 98.55 106.04
C THR A 418 75.08 98.93 107.28
N THR A 419 75.76 97.97 107.90
CA THR A 419 76.70 98.22 109.02
C THR A 419 78.10 98.54 108.46
N GLY A 420 78.49 99.82 108.49
CA GLY A 420 79.88 100.21 108.21
C GLY A 420 80.77 99.94 109.43
N VAL A 421 81.83 99.15 109.26
CA VAL A 421 82.78 98.87 110.35
C VAL A 421 83.57 100.15 110.65
N THR A 422 83.44 100.69 111.86
CA THR A 422 84.22 101.84 112.31
C THR A 422 85.69 101.43 112.50
N GLN A 423 86.59 102.18 111.87
CA GLN A 423 88.03 101.96 111.95
C GLN A 423 88.62 102.52 113.26
N SER A 424 89.56 101.79 113.86
CA SER A 424 90.33 102.25 115.02
C SER A 424 91.30 103.35 114.63
N ALA A 425 91.68 104.21 115.58
CA ALA A 425 92.44 105.45 115.38
C ALA A 425 93.85 105.31 114.74
N ALA A 426 94.29 104.09 114.37
CA ALA A 426 95.60 103.80 113.80
C ALA A 426 95.58 103.00 112.47
N ASP A 427 94.41 102.79 111.84
CA ASP A 427 94.31 102.07 110.56
C ASP A 427 94.76 102.96 109.39
N ASN A 428 95.79 102.54 108.65
CA ASN A 428 96.37 103.22 107.49
C ASN A 428 96.10 102.48 106.16
N SER A 429 95.06 101.64 106.09
CA SER A 429 94.64 100.95 104.86
C SER A 429 93.76 101.81 103.94
N THR A 430 93.54 101.34 102.72
CA THR A 430 92.74 101.99 101.64
C THR A 430 91.22 101.97 101.88
N LYS A 431 90.76 102.00 103.13
CA LYS A 431 89.33 101.97 103.50
C LYS A 431 88.71 103.37 103.53
N LEU A 432 87.39 103.43 103.32
CA LEU A 432 86.62 104.67 103.33
C LEU A 432 86.49 105.25 104.74
N ALA A 433 87.03 106.45 104.98
CA ALA A 433 86.90 107.17 106.25
C ALA A 433 85.51 107.81 106.42
N THR A 434 84.93 107.73 107.62
CA THR A 434 83.67 108.42 107.96
C THR A 434 83.93 109.86 108.43
N THR A 435 82.94 110.74 108.30
CA THR A 435 83.03 112.16 108.72
C THR A 435 83.40 112.31 110.21
N ALA A 436 83.00 111.36 111.06
CA ALA A 436 83.37 111.30 112.48
C ALA A 436 84.87 111.04 112.69
N PHE A 437 85.49 110.18 111.88
CA PHE A 437 86.94 109.92 111.94
C PHE A 437 87.76 111.16 111.57
N VAL A 438 87.34 111.87 110.51
CA VAL A 438 88.04 113.09 110.04
C VAL A 438 87.93 114.25 111.06
N GLN A 439 86.82 114.36 111.78
CA GLN A 439 86.64 115.38 112.83
C GLN A 439 87.48 115.09 114.10
N LEU A 440 87.61 113.81 114.49
CA LEU A 440 88.47 113.39 115.63
C LEU A 440 89.97 113.56 115.33
N ALA A 441 90.41 113.27 114.10
CA ALA A 441 91.81 113.43 113.70
C ALA A 441 92.27 114.91 113.60
N THR A 442 91.33 115.86 113.49
CA THR A 442 91.64 117.29 113.31
C THR A 442 91.53 118.11 114.61
N ALA A 443 90.89 117.58 115.67
CA ALA A 443 90.84 118.21 117.00
C ALA A 443 92.10 117.95 117.86
N GLY A 444 92.96 117.01 117.45
CA GLY A 444 94.21 116.62 118.14
C GLY A 444 95.42 117.51 117.85
N ILE A 445 95.34 118.45 116.91
CA ILE A 445 96.28 119.58 116.79
C ILE A 445 95.74 120.70 117.69
N ALA A 446 95.79 120.39 118.99
CA ALA A 446 95.57 121.31 120.07
C ALA A 446 96.48 122.54 119.88
N LEU A 447 96.08 123.75 120.28
CA LEU A 447 95.77 124.07 121.68
C LEU A 447 96.82 123.58 122.71
N GLN A 448 98.00 123.14 122.24
CA GLN A 448 99.19 122.84 123.05
C GLN A 448 99.79 124.11 123.69
N ALA A 449 99.27 125.30 123.39
CA ALA A 449 99.65 126.53 124.10
C ALA A 449 98.80 126.81 125.37
N ASN A 450 97.65 126.16 125.58
CA ASN A 450 96.82 126.39 126.78
C ASN A 450 97.20 125.51 127.99
N VAL A 451 98.17 124.59 127.86
CA VAL A 451 98.55 123.63 128.92
C VAL A 451 99.91 123.93 129.57
N ASP A 452 100.78 124.73 128.95
CA ASP A 452 102.09 125.07 129.52
C ASP A 452 102.05 126.22 130.54
N ALA A 453 100.86 126.67 130.97
CA ALA A 453 100.71 127.79 131.89
C ALA A 453 100.45 127.43 133.37
N LYS A 454 100.45 126.16 133.83
CA LYS A 454 99.93 125.88 135.19
C LYS A 454 100.44 124.71 136.08
N ALA A 455 101.61 124.10 135.88
CA ALA A 455 102.14 123.15 136.89
C ALA A 455 103.63 123.30 137.19
N ASP A 456 103.93 123.75 138.41
CA ASP A 456 105.25 123.80 139.04
C ASP A 456 105.63 122.40 139.58
N LYS A 457 106.82 121.89 139.24
CA LYS A 457 107.33 120.57 139.65
C LYS A 457 108.53 120.76 140.57
N ASN A 458 108.29 120.77 141.87
CA ASN A 458 109.31 120.39 142.84
C ASN A 458 108.76 119.36 143.84
N SER A 459 109.38 118.18 143.81
CA SER A 459 109.79 117.36 144.97
C SER A 459 108.74 116.53 145.74
N PRO A 460 109.13 115.51 146.54
CA PRO A 460 110.23 114.53 146.39
C PRO A 460 109.86 113.08 146.84
N THR A 461 110.88 112.22 146.84
CA THR A 461 111.03 110.81 147.28
C THR A 461 110.72 110.53 148.76
N PHE A 462 110.34 109.29 149.12
CA PHE A 462 110.83 108.61 150.34
C PHE A 462 110.81 107.07 150.29
N THR A 463 111.81 106.54 150.98
CA THR A 463 112.22 105.18 151.35
C THR A 463 111.45 104.64 152.58
N GLY A 464 111.33 103.30 152.76
CA GLY A 464 110.85 102.73 154.04
C GLY A 464 110.39 101.25 154.06
N THR A 465 110.27 100.73 155.28
CA THR A 465 110.43 99.33 155.76
C THR A 465 109.16 98.46 155.80
N PRO A 466 109.22 97.12 155.56
CA PRO A 466 108.05 96.23 155.62
C PRO A 466 107.83 95.53 156.98
N ILE A 467 106.57 95.31 157.39
CA ILE A 467 106.09 94.60 158.62
C ILE A 467 104.99 93.57 158.25
N LEU A 468 104.96 92.37 158.88
CA LEU A 468 103.96 91.29 158.66
C LEU A 468 102.92 91.12 159.79
N PRO A 469 101.74 90.51 159.54
CA PRO A 469 100.68 90.28 160.54
C PRO A 469 100.80 88.97 161.36
N THR A 470 100.25 89.01 162.59
CA THR A 470 100.09 87.91 163.56
C THR A 470 99.17 86.78 163.07
N GLY A 471 99.54 85.53 163.36
CA GLY A 471 98.80 84.32 162.99
C GLY A 471 99.35 83.61 161.76
N THR A 472 100.14 84.31 160.93
CA THR A 472 101.01 83.66 159.96
C THR A 472 102.30 83.28 160.66
N ILE A 473 102.29 82.12 161.34
CA ILE A 473 103.53 81.46 161.74
C ILE A 473 103.96 80.58 160.57
N ALA A 474 105.20 80.83 160.18
CA ALA A 474 105.94 80.21 159.11
C ALA A 474 106.18 78.72 159.39
N VAL A 475 106.11 77.91 158.34
CA VAL A 475 106.77 76.61 158.29
C VAL A 475 108.20 76.93 157.85
N THR A 476 109.15 76.97 158.79
CA THR A 476 110.58 77.13 158.49
C THR A 476 110.94 76.12 157.45
N GLN A 477 111.71 76.46 156.43
CA GLN A 477 112.33 75.39 155.69
C GLN A 477 113.80 75.55 155.43
N SER A 478 114.52 76.29 156.26
CA SER A 478 115.69 75.67 156.89
C SER A 478 115.46 74.15 157.04
N THR A 479 116.36 73.29 156.62
CA THR A 479 117.72 73.58 156.17
C THR A 479 117.97 74.35 154.83
N GLY A 480 116.99 74.92 154.08
CA GLY A 480 117.20 75.69 152.81
C GLY A 480 116.00 76.38 152.09
N ASP A 481 114.76 76.02 152.39
CA ASP A 481 113.57 76.89 152.54
C ASP A 481 112.53 77.09 151.41
N ASN A 482 111.25 77.11 151.84
CA ASN A 482 110.01 77.04 151.08
C ASN A 482 109.02 78.18 151.46
N SER A 483 109.38 79.46 151.36
CA SER A 483 108.49 80.59 150.94
C SER A 483 109.14 82.01 151.05
N THR A 484 108.54 83.05 150.39
CA THR A 484 108.46 84.49 150.75
C THR A 484 106.99 84.88 151.06
N ASN A 485 106.25 84.07 151.80
CA ASN A 485 106.34 84.33 153.23
C ASN A 485 107.78 84.53 153.67
N ILE A 486 108.10 85.80 153.92
CA ILE A 486 109.39 86.36 154.30
C ILE A 486 110.32 85.38 155.01
N ALA A 487 111.57 85.32 154.55
CA ALA A 487 112.65 84.62 155.24
C ALA A 487 112.82 85.17 156.66
N THR A 488 112.63 84.32 157.68
CA THR A 488 112.91 84.65 159.08
C THR A 488 114.21 83.96 159.52
N THR A 489 115.21 84.78 159.81
CA THR A 489 116.34 84.65 160.76
C THR A 489 117.07 83.32 161.03
N ALA A 490 116.94 82.23 160.27
CA ALA A 490 117.65 80.99 160.64
C ALA A 490 118.19 80.11 159.50
N PHE A 491 118.96 80.67 158.56
CA PHE A 491 120.16 80.04 157.97
C PHE A 491 121.28 81.07 158.14
N VAL A 492 122.15 80.84 159.13
CA VAL A 492 123.02 81.84 159.77
C VAL A 492 124.46 81.66 159.29
N GLN A 493 125.07 82.71 158.72
CA GLN A 493 126.46 82.77 158.20
C GLN A 493 126.72 81.81 157.02
N GLN A 494 127.44 82.18 155.95
CA GLN A 494 128.53 83.17 155.85
C GLN A 494 128.09 84.58 155.44
#